data_AF-A0A316MAD5-F1
#
_entry.id   AF-A0A316MAD5-F1
#
_cell.length_a   1.000
_cell.length_b   1.000
_cell.length_c   1.000
_cell.angle_alpha   90.00
_cell.angle_beta   90.00
_cell.angle_gamma   90.00
#
_symmetry.space_group_name_H-M   'P 1'
#
loop_
_entity.id
_entity.type
_entity.pdbx_description
1 polymer ?
#
loop_
_entity_poly.entity_id
_entity_poly.type
_entity_poly.pdbx_seq_one_letter_code
_entity_poly.pdbx_strand_id
1 'polypeptide(L)'
;MYLQERLEELDSAILDFTKDKNKVNVTGFLFPERLIEYYEKGIQCFFSQGLYDHQDIKIQHVKDNGLFYILKSNDVIEKYQFLVIKKDVVKHKFRDENGILKYISRIFKIRKCKFTELYNYIDSETNLLFNSLEELSTFFENKYDTELCLE
;
A
#
# COMPACT_ATOMS: atom_id res chain seq x y z
N MET A 1 0.26 16.94 -12.38
CA MET A 1 -0.24 15.79 -11.61
C MET A 1 0.86 14.77 -11.54
N TYR A 2 1.34 14.45 -10.35
CA TYR A 2 2.42 13.49 -10.16
C TYR A 2 1.92 12.06 -10.31
N LEU A 3 2.81 11.14 -10.69
CA LEU A 3 2.46 9.72 -10.84
C LEU A 3 1.89 9.16 -9.54
N GLN A 4 2.54 9.51 -8.41
CA GLN A 4 2.13 9.07 -7.08
C GLN A 4 0.71 9.52 -6.71
N GLU A 5 0.38 10.80 -6.91
CA GLU A 5 -0.98 11.33 -6.64
C GLU A 5 -2.03 10.55 -7.43
N ARG A 6 -1.75 10.22 -8.68
CA ARG A 6 -2.68 9.44 -9.51
C ARG A 6 -2.88 8.03 -8.96
N LEU A 7 -1.83 7.39 -8.48
CA LEU A 7 -1.91 6.03 -7.95
C LEU A 7 -2.67 5.98 -6.62
N GLU A 8 -2.58 7.04 -5.81
CA GLU A 8 -3.34 7.15 -4.56
C GLU A 8 -4.85 7.36 -4.80
N GLU A 9 -5.22 7.98 -5.93
CA GLU A 9 -6.62 8.14 -6.33
C GLU A 9 -7.23 6.85 -6.90
N LEU A 10 -6.43 6.05 -7.61
CA LEU A 10 -6.91 4.86 -8.32
C LEU A 10 -7.13 3.68 -7.37
N ASP A 11 -8.22 2.95 -7.60
CA ASP A 11 -8.50 1.72 -6.86
C ASP A 11 -7.71 0.54 -7.44
N SER A 12 -7.35 0.54 -8.71
CA SER A 12 -6.46 -0.46 -9.31
C SER A 12 -5.76 0.12 -10.52
N ALA A 13 -4.52 -0.30 -10.79
CA ALA A 13 -3.78 0.22 -11.94
C ALA A 13 -2.76 -0.77 -12.52
N ILE A 14 -2.52 -0.63 -13.82
CA ILE A 14 -1.40 -1.27 -14.52
C ILE A 14 -0.38 -0.18 -14.81
N LEU A 15 0.83 -0.38 -14.32
CA LEU A 15 1.99 0.48 -14.45
C LEU A 15 2.96 -0.17 -15.44
N ASP A 16 3.02 0.35 -16.67
CA ASP A 16 3.95 -0.15 -17.68
C ASP A 16 5.16 0.78 -17.81
N PHE A 17 6.31 0.25 -17.40
CA PHE A 17 7.60 0.88 -17.50
C PHE A 17 8.23 0.52 -18.85
N THR A 18 8.00 1.36 -19.86
CA THR A 18 8.62 1.19 -21.17
C THR A 18 10.11 1.55 -21.09
N LYS A 19 11.02 0.63 -21.44
CA LYS A 19 12.49 0.85 -21.34
C LYS A 19 13.00 2.05 -22.15
N ASP A 20 12.28 2.43 -23.21
CA ASP A 20 12.79 3.37 -24.22
C ASP A 20 12.48 4.84 -23.93
N LYS A 21 11.61 5.12 -22.96
CA LYS A 21 11.27 6.49 -22.55
C LYS A 21 11.19 6.46 -21.04
N ASN A 22 11.80 7.43 -20.36
CA ASN A 22 11.74 7.58 -18.89
C ASN A 22 10.32 7.95 -18.42
N LYS A 23 9.32 7.19 -18.86
CA LYS A 23 7.89 7.43 -18.78
C LYS A 23 7.19 6.13 -18.40
N VAL A 24 6.11 6.28 -17.66
CA VAL A 24 5.28 5.19 -17.16
C VAL A 24 3.89 5.37 -17.72
N ASN A 25 3.38 4.35 -18.41
CA ASN A 25 2.00 4.33 -18.85
C ASN A 25 1.14 3.73 -17.73
N VAL A 26 0.19 4.51 -17.24
CA VAL A 26 -0.73 4.11 -16.17
C VAL A 26 -2.08 3.85 -16.79
N THR A 27 -2.55 2.61 -16.71
CA THR A 27 -3.93 2.26 -17.00
C THR A 27 -4.68 2.03 -15.70
N GLY A 28 -5.56 2.95 -15.33
CA GLY A 28 -6.35 2.91 -14.10
C GLY A 28 -7.69 2.21 -14.26
N PHE A 29 -8.13 1.56 -13.19
CA PHE A 29 -9.37 0.79 -13.08
C PHE A 29 -10.07 1.15 -11.76
N LEU A 30 -11.40 1.08 -11.76
CA LEU A 30 -12.22 1.31 -10.56
C LEU A 30 -12.26 0.10 -9.63
N PHE A 31 -11.96 -1.10 -10.13
CA PHE A 31 -12.04 -2.33 -9.36
C PHE A 31 -10.93 -3.33 -9.79
N PRO A 32 -10.40 -4.14 -8.86
CA PRO A 32 -9.44 -5.19 -9.16
C PRO A 32 -9.92 -6.17 -10.24
N GLU A 33 -11.20 -6.53 -10.23
CA GLU A 33 -11.80 -7.47 -11.18
C GLU A 33 -11.71 -6.94 -12.61
N ARG A 34 -11.90 -5.63 -12.80
CA ARG A 34 -11.78 -4.98 -14.12
C ARG A 34 -10.34 -5.01 -14.63
N LEU A 35 -9.38 -4.82 -13.75
CA LEU A 35 -7.97 -4.96 -14.11
C LEU A 35 -7.69 -6.39 -14.61
N ILE A 36 -8.18 -7.41 -13.89
CA ILE A 36 -8.03 -8.81 -14.26
C ILE A 36 -8.71 -9.11 -15.61
N GLU A 37 -9.95 -8.64 -15.81
CA GLU A 37 -10.67 -8.79 -17.07
C GLU A 37 -9.95 -8.13 -18.26
N TYR A 38 -9.39 -6.93 -18.06
CA TYR A 38 -8.61 -6.26 -19.08
C TYR A 38 -7.33 -7.04 -19.41
N TYR A 39 -6.57 -7.45 -18.39
CA TYR A 39 -5.27 -8.07 -18.59
C TYR A 39 -5.36 -9.51 -19.11
N GLU A 40 -6.29 -10.32 -18.59
CA GLU A 40 -6.39 -11.75 -18.94
C GLU A 40 -7.35 -12.02 -20.10
N LYS A 41 -8.46 -11.26 -20.19
CA LYS A 41 -9.52 -11.49 -21.18
C LYS A 41 -9.50 -10.47 -22.33
N GLY A 42 -8.64 -9.45 -22.25
CA GLY A 42 -8.56 -8.38 -23.26
C GLY A 42 -9.80 -7.49 -23.30
N ILE A 43 -10.61 -7.47 -22.24
CA ILE A 43 -11.86 -6.67 -22.21
C ILE A 43 -11.50 -5.21 -21.97
N GLN A 44 -11.85 -4.32 -22.89
CA GLN A 44 -11.63 -2.87 -22.74
C GLN A 44 -12.54 -2.27 -21.67
N CYS A 45 -12.09 -2.32 -20.42
CA CYS A 45 -12.82 -1.81 -19.25
C CYS A 45 -11.95 -0.91 -18.35
N PHE A 46 -10.89 -0.32 -18.92
CA PHE A 46 -10.09 0.66 -18.23
C PHE A 46 -10.87 1.95 -18.00
N PHE A 47 -10.69 2.54 -16.82
CA PHE A 47 -11.35 3.77 -16.42
C PHE A 47 -10.58 5.01 -16.90
N SER A 48 -9.25 4.93 -16.87
CA SER A 48 -8.40 6.04 -17.31
C SER A 48 -7.07 5.53 -17.84
N GLN A 49 -6.46 6.30 -18.73
CA GLN A 49 -5.10 6.08 -19.19
C GLN A 49 -4.32 7.39 -19.10
N GLY A 50 -3.05 7.31 -18.73
CA GLY A 50 -2.20 8.49 -18.62
C GLY A 50 -0.72 8.12 -18.75
N LEU A 51 0.05 9.03 -19.33
CA LEU A 51 1.49 8.90 -19.47
C LEU A 51 2.17 9.87 -18.51
N TYR A 52 2.99 9.34 -17.61
CA TYR A 52 3.65 10.11 -16.57
C TYR A 52 5.17 9.95 -16.69
N ASP A 53 5.93 10.86 -16.11
CA ASP A 53 7.38 10.70 -16.00
C ASP A 53 7.71 9.63 -14.94
N HIS A 54 8.84 8.94 -15.14
CA HIS A 54 9.30 7.91 -14.21
C HIS A 54 9.61 8.50 -12.83
N GLN A 55 9.05 7.89 -11.79
CA GLN A 55 9.20 8.27 -10.40
C GLN A 55 9.22 7.01 -9.53
N ASP A 56 9.95 7.05 -8.42
CA ASP A 56 9.92 6.00 -7.41
C ASP A 56 8.54 5.96 -6.76
N ILE A 57 7.82 4.87 -6.99
CA ILE A 57 6.44 4.69 -6.52
C ILE A 57 6.46 4.20 -5.09
N LYS A 58 5.71 4.88 -4.23
CA LYS A 58 5.51 4.46 -2.84
C LYS A 58 4.25 3.62 -2.74
N ILE A 59 4.39 2.31 -2.94
CA ILE A 59 3.25 1.37 -2.99
C ILE A 59 2.48 1.31 -1.66
N GLN A 60 3.08 1.72 -0.54
CA GLN A 60 2.41 1.76 0.76
C GLN A 60 1.29 2.80 0.86
N HIS A 61 1.25 3.78 -0.05
CA HIS A 61 0.21 4.79 -0.06
C HIS A 61 -1.01 4.40 -0.90
N VAL A 62 -0.97 3.25 -1.58
CA VAL A 62 -2.13 2.79 -2.36
C VAL A 62 -3.33 2.46 -1.47
N LYS A 63 -4.52 2.49 -2.07
CA LYS A 63 -5.77 2.20 -1.40
C LYS A 63 -5.88 0.76 -0.91
N ASP A 64 -6.74 0.58 0.10
CA ASP A 64 -7.14 -0.75 0.57
C ASP A 64 -7.72 -1.58 -0.58
N ASN A 65 -7.34 -2.86 -0.65
CA ASN A 65 -7.80 -3.83 -1.64
C ASN A 65 -7.45 -3.49 -3.10
N GLY A 66 -6.68 -2.43 -3.34
CA GLY A 66 -6.36 -2.01 -4.69
C GLY A 66 -5.33 -2.90 -5.35
N LEU A 67 -5.57 -3.30 -6.61
CA LEU A 67 -4.70 -4.18 -7.37
C LEU A 67 -3.80 -3.38 -8.31
N PHE A 68 -2.49 -3.55 -8.16
CA PHE A 68 -1.49 -2.87 -8.97
C PHE A 68 -0.59 -3.89 -9.66
N TYR A 69 -0.52 -3.84 -10.99
CA TYR A 69 0.44 -4.63 -11.76
C TYR A 69 1.57 -3.74 -12.23
N ILE A 70 2.80 -4.14 -11.96
CA ILE A 70 4.01 -3.50 -12.46
C ILE A 70 4.55 -4.33 -13.63
N LEU A 71 4.53 -3.74 -14.81
CA LEU A 71 5.00 -4.34 -16.05
C LEU A 71 6.32 -3.70 -16.46
N LYS A 72 7.20 -4.50 -17.02
CA LYS A 72 8.40 -4.03 -17.71
C LYS A 72 8.57 -4.84 -18.97
N SER A 73 8.63 -4.16 -20.10
CA SER A 73 8.72 -4.83 -21.41
C SER A 73 7.56 -5.81 -21.66
N ASN A 74 6.33 -5.41 -21.33
CA ASN A 74 5.08 -6.21 -21.40
C ASN A 74 4.93 -7.39 -20.43
N ASP A 75 5.96 -7.75 -19.67
CA ASP A 75 5.87 -8.80 -18.66
C ASP A 75 5.55 -8.23 -17.28
N VAL A 76 4.64 -8.87 -16.54
CA VAL A 76 4.34 -8.51 -15.15
C VAL A 76 5.48 -8.99 -14.26
N ILE A 77 6.21 -8.06 -13.66
CA ILE A 77 7.26 -8.39 -12.70
C ILE A 77 6.69 -8.48 -11.29
N GLU A 78 5.83 -7.53 -10.93
CA GLU A 78 5.32 -7.44 -9.56
C GLU A 78 3.82 -7.17 -9.55
N LYS A 79 3.16 -7.74 -8.55
CA LYS A 79 1.75 -7.54 -8.27
C LYS A 79 1.61 -7.11 -6.83
N TYR A 80 0.83 -6.06 -6.60
CA TYR A 80 0.55 -5.57 -5.27
C TYR A 80 -0.95 -5.51 -5.04
N GLN A 81 -1.41 -6.09 -3.94
CA GLN A 81 -2.78 -5.95 -3.48
C GLN A 81 -2.80 -6.02 -1.97
N PHE A 82 -2.97 -4.88 -1.31
CA PHE A 82 -2.96 -4.82 0.14
C PHE A 82 -4.35 -5.07 0.71
N LEU A 83 -4.51 -6.20 1.40
CA LEU A 83 -5.73 -6.55 2.11
C LEU A 83 -5.57 -6.17 3.59
N VAL A 84 -6.58 -5.50 4.15
CA VAL A 84 -6.58 -5.16 5.58
C VAL A 84 -6.71 -6.45 6.37
N ILE A 85 -5.75 -6.71 7.24
CA ILE A 85 -5.77 -7.88 8.15
C ILE A 85 -6.16 -7.48 9.57
N LYS A 86 -5.86 -6.24 10.00
CA LYS A 86 -6.25 -5.74 11.31
C LYS A 86 -6.49 -4.23 11.27
N LYS A 87 -7.51 -3.78 11.99
CA LYS A 87 -7.76 -2.36 12.25
C LYS A 87 -8.26 -2.25 13.68
N ASP A 88 -7.51 -1.56 14.53
CA ASP A 88 -7.79 -1.54 15.96
C ASP A 88 -7.23 -0.26 16.62
N VAL A 89 -7.45 -0.13 17.92
CA VAL A 89 -6.97 0.98 18.74
C VAL A 89 -5.96 0.48 19.74
N VAL A 90 -4.74 1.00 19.68
CA VAL A 90 -3.70 0.74 20.68
C VAL A 90 -3.64 1.90 21.67
N LYS A 91 -3.64 1.57 22.97
CA LYS A 91 -3.46 2.54 24.05
C LYS A 91 -2.03 2.44 24.54
N HIS A 92 -1.27 3.53 24.45
CA HIS A 92 0.09 3.57 24.97
C HIS A 92 0.24 4.65 26.03
N LYS A 93 1.10 4.34 26.99
CA LYS A 93 1.45 5.23 28.10
C LYS A 93 2.64 6.06 27.68
N PHE A 94 2.58 7.36 27.91
CA PHE A 94 3.73 8.24 27.79
C PHE A 94 3.80 9.15 29.02
N ARG A 95 5.00 9.59 29.36
CA ARG A 95 5.19 10.62 30.39
C ARG A 95 5.25 11.97 29.70
N ASP A 96 4.46 12.92 30.18
CA ASP A 96 4.58 14.29 29.72
C ASP A 96 5.81 14.99 30.34
N GLU A 97 6.04 16.24 29.95
CA GLU A 97 7.16 17.06 30.44
C GLU A 97 7.16 17.26 31.97
N ASN A 98 6.01 17.04 32.62
CA ASN A 98 5.85 17.14 34.08
C ASN A 98 5.99 15.78 34.78
N GLY A 99 6.32 14.71 34.05
CA GLY A 99 6.43 13.35 34.57
C GLY A 99 5.09 12.67 34.87
N ILE A 100 3.97 13.25 34.45
CA ILE A 100 2.63 12.69 34.65
C ILE A 100 2.38 11.60 33.61
N LEU A 101 1.95 10.43 34.06
CA LEU A 101 1.56 9.33 33.18
C LEU A 101 0.25 9.70 32.44
N LYS A 102 0.33 9.80 31.12
CA LYS A 102 -0.83 10.00 30.24
C LYS A 102 -1.02 8.81 29.31
N TYR A 103 -2.25 8.63 28.88
CA TYR A 103 -2.65 7.60 27.93
C TYR A 103 -3.04 8.26 26.62
N ILE A 104 -2.42 7.85 25.51
CA ILE A 104 -2.90 8.19 24.16
C ILE A 104 -3.40 6.91 23.50
N SER A 105 -4.61 7.01 22.96
CA SER A 105 -5.17 6.00 22.07
C SER A 105 -4.81 6.37 20.63
N ARG A 106 -4.28 5.43 19.86
CA ARG A 106 -4.05 5.58 18.42
C ARG A 106 -4.78 4.50 17.66
N ILE A 107 -5.49 4.91 16.61
CA ILE A 107 -6.07 3.97 15.66
C ILE A 107 -4.96 3.57 14.70
N PHE A 108 -4.78 2.27 14.49
CA PHE A 108 -3.86 1.75 13.51
C PHE A 108 -4.57 0.78 12.57
N LYS A 109 -3.95 0.56 11.41
CA LYS A 109 -4.38 -0.39 10.40
C LYS A 109 -3.16 -1.15 9.90
N ILE A 110 -3.31 -2.47 9.80
CA ILE A 110 -2.31 -3.37 9.25
C ILE A 110 -2.92 -4.03 8.03
N ARG A 111 -2.15 -4.02 6.94
CA ARG A 111 -2.49 -4.67 5.69
C ARG A 111 -1.40 -5.68 5.33
N LYS A 112 -1.77 -6.77 4.68
CA LYS A 112 -0.84 -7.72 4.06
C LYS A 112 -1.01 -7.66 2.55
N CYS A 113 0.10 -7.64 1.81
CA CYS A 113 0.03 -7.84 0.37
C CYS A 113 -0.38 -9.30 0.07
N LYS A 114 -1.36 -9.49 -0.82
CA LYS A 114 -1.81 -10.83 -1.21
C LYS A 114 -0.76 -11.61 -2.02
N PHE A 115 0.07 -10.88 -2.77
CA PHE A 115 1.00 -11.46 -3.74
C PHE A 115 2.46 -11.46 -3.27
N THR A 116 2.76 -10.75 -2.18
CA THR A 116 4.10 -10.67 -1.60
C THR A 116 4.02 -10.82 -0.08
N GLU A 117 5.14 -11.07 0.59
CA GLU A 117 5.18 -11.13 2.07
C GLU A 117 5.20 -9.75 2.75
N LEU A 118 4.93 -8.67 2.00
CA LEU A 118 4.94 -7.34 2.54
C LEU A 118 3.77 -7.10 3.49
N TYR A 119 4.10 -6.55 4.65
CA TYR A 119 3.15 -6.00 5.59
C TYR A 119 3.22 -4.48 5.56
N ASN A 120 2.08 -3.83 5.76
CA ASN A 120 1.97 -2.39 5.77
C ASN A 120 1.27 -1.93 7.06
N TYR A 121 1.98 -1.15 7.86
CA TYR A 121 1.46 -0.49 9.05
C TYR A 121 1.07 0.95 8.74
N ILE A 122 -0.12 1.36 9.15
CA ILE A 122 -0.64 2.72 8.97
C ILE A 122 -1.24 3.22 10.28
N ASP A 123 -0.80 4.39 10.73
CA ASP A 123 -1.51 5.23 11.70
C ASP A 123 -1.62 6.67 11.20
N SER A 124 -2.06 7.60 12.06
CA SER A 124 -2.22 9.01 11.70
C SER A 124 -0.91 9.72 11.33
N GLU A 125 0.24 9.18 11.72
CA GLU A 125 1.57 9.80 11.55
C GLU A 125 2.51 8.98 10.66
N THR A 126 2.22 7.68 10.51
CA THR A 126 3.19 6.69 10.04
C THR A 126 2.55 5.80 8.99
N ASN A 127 3.26 5.58 7.88
CA ASN A 127 2.91 4.59 6.86
C ASN A 127 4.19 3.85 6.44
N LEU A 128 4.37 2.62 6.90
CA LEU A 128 5.61 1.85 6.76
C LEU A 128 5.36 0.46 6.17
N LEU A 129 6.35 -0.03 5.42
CA LEU A 129 6.40 -1.39 4.92
C LEU A 129 7.39 -2.23 5.71
N PHE A 130 7.05 -3.50 5.88
CA PHE A 130 7.88 -4.51 6.51
C PHE A 130 7.92 -5.74 5.63
N ASN A 131 9.06 -6.42 5.57
CA ASN A 131 9.24 -7.60 4.73
C ASN A 131 8.76 -8.88 5.42
N SER A 132 8.48 -8.81 6.73
CA SER A 132 8.00 -9.94 7.52
C SER A 132 7.06 -9.49 8.64
N LEU A 133 6.29 -10.43 9.16
CA LEU A 133 5.48 -10.24 10.36
C LEU A 133 6.35 -9.97 11.59
N GLU A 134 7.53 -10.59 11.67
CA GLU A 134 8.46 -10.41 12.78
C GLU A 134 8.99 -8.97 12.85
N GLU A 135 9.37 -8.39 11.72
CA GLU A 135 9.80 -6.98 11.64
C GLU A 135 8.66 -6.03 12.07
N LEU A 136 7.46 -6.27 11.58
CA LEU A 136 6.26 -5.51 11.96
C LEU A 136 5.96 -5.63 13.46
N SER A 137 6.03 -6.84 14.02
CA SER A 137 5.72 -7.11 15.42
C SER A 137 6.75 -6.46 16.34
N THR A 138 8.03 -6.57 15.99
CA THR A 138 9.14 -5.91 16.69
C THR A 138 8.97 -4.39 16.67
N PHE A 139 8.59 -3.81 15.52
CA PHE A 139 8.29 -2.38 15.43
C PHE A 139 7.11 -1.99 16.32
N PHE A 140 6.03 -2.78 16.31
CA PHE A 140 4.82 -2.50 17.07
C PHE A 140 5.08 -2.55 18.58
N GLU A 141 5.80 -3.58 19.04
CA GLU A 141 6.19 -3.73 20.43
C GLU A 141 7.10 -2.59 20.90
N ASN A 142 8.11 -2.24 20.11
CA ASN A 142 8.98 -1.10 20.42
C ASN A 142 8.23 0.24 20.47
N LYS A 143 7.21 0.42 19.62
CA LYS A 143 6.43 1.66 19.54
C LYS A 143 5.40 1.79 20.65
N TYR A 144 4.79 0.68 21.07
CA TYR A 144 3.62 0.68 21.95
C TYR A 144 3.81 -0.04 23.28
N ASP A 145 4.96 -0.69 23.50
CA ASP A 145 5.23 -1.52 24.68
C ASP A 145 4.15 -2.60 24.86
N THR A 146 3.71 -3.19 23.74
CA THR A 146 2.61 -4.16 23.68
C THR A 146 2.76 -5.07 22.46
N GLU A 147 2.46 -6.35 22.62
CA GLU A 147 2.51 -7.33 21.55
C GLU A 147 1.41 -7.10 20.50
N LEU A 148 1.76 -7.33 19.23
CA LEU A 148 0.80 -7.30 18.13
C LEU A 148 0.06 -8.64 18.02
N CYS A 149 -1.18 -8.70 18.50
CA CYS A 149 -2.04 -9.87 18.25
C CYS A 149 -2.79 -9.71 16.91
N LEU A 150 -2.63 -10.65 15.98
CA LEU A 150 -3.38 -10.73 14.72
C LEU A 150 -4.44 -11.84 14.81
N GLU A 151 -5.39 -11.72 15.74
CA GLU A 151 -6.57 -12.60 15.81
C GLU A 151 -7.63 -12.22 14.77
#